data_AF-A0A5C8BXP2-F1
#
_entry.id   AF-A0A5C8BXP2-F1
#
_cell.length_a   1.000
_cell.length_b   1.000
_cell.length_c   1.000
_cell.angle_alpha   90.00
_cell.angle_beta   90.00
_cell.angle_gamma   90.00
#
_symmetry.space_group_name_H-M   'P 1'
#
loop_
_entity.id
_entity.type
_entity.pdbx_description
1 polymer ?
#
loop_
_entity_poly.entity_id
_entity_poly.type
_entity_poly.pdbx_seq_one_letter_code
_entity_poly.pdbx_strand_id
1 'polypeptide(L)'
;MSIVYHTLPKIFALSISVILIGCGSGSSEQHDDERLDNPPNNTCTSSQYLEEGICKNKLTQTIQYPEIQKLIKGQAYQLSLQTNQNLAVELSSTSPNTCHIINGEVKAIELGKCTLQFTQAGTTQILPLERQITLDVISPDSEATQNLSACQAGKLDDTARQIFLKTVNEIRALHQLSTLEYDYEHEDQVMQAAMVLAVNKQISHYPTASWKCFTDIAYQGTTTSNLNLVTSNGSLKNYGTATHVIDWMTEENSANLGHRRNILNPFLSKVSYAEILDMQNPSLGSTLAAAMKVVYADITTTTANKGVIAYPYHDYPVKYFLKSEPLSLSILDNPTDEYANSKVDFSKASLVVTRRDNGQIQNIQNIQYDNIYTGLPNNLQFNVPTLEHHVIYDVKVSNVIIGDAVKDYTYWFRIVD
;
A
#
# COMPACT_ATOMS: atom_id res chain seq x y z
N MET A 1 16.63 -6.63 -1.60
CA MET A 1 16.37 -5.24 -2.02
C MET A 1 15.52 -4.63 -0.93
N SER A 2 16.13 -3.80 -0.07
CA SER A 2 15.51 -3.35 1.19
C SER A 2 14.29 -2.47 0.91
N ILE A 3 13.17 -2.82 1.53
CA ILE A 3 11.90 -2.12 1.43
C ILE A 3 11.93 -0.95 2.40
N VAL A 4 12.04 0.27 1.89
CA VAL A 4 11.82 1.50 2.66
C VAL A 4 10.43 2.02 2.29
N TYR A 5 9.47 1.82 3.19
CA TYR A 5 8.19 2.52 3.13
C TYR A 5 8.43 3.97 3.51
N HIS A 6 8.41 4.88 2.54
CA HIS A 6 8.30 6.30 2.82
C HIS A 6 6.83 6.65 3.05
N THR A 7 6.36 6.45 4.28
CA THR A 7 5.22 7.21 4.79
C THR A 7 5.73 8.58 5.23
N LEU A 8 5.26 9.64 4.56
CA LEU A 8 5.56 11.02 4.92
C LEU A 8 5.02 11.32 6.35
N PRO A 9 5.85 11.80 7.30
CA PRO A 9 5.32 12.29 8.56
C PRO A 9 4.57 13.61 8.30
N LYS A 10 3.32 13.70 8.78
CA LYS A 10 2.57 14.96 8.88
C LYS A 10 3.32 15.91 9.80
N ILE A 11 4.05 16.89 9.25
CA ILE A 11 4.66 17.96 10.03
C ILE A 11 3.63 19.09 10.17
N PHE A 12 3.05 19.22 11.37
CA PHE A 12 2.35 20.43 11.79
C PHE A 12 3.36 21.57 11.93
N ALA A 13 3.31 22.56 11.04
CA ALA A 13 4.09 23.78 11.18
C ALA A 13 3.43 24.70 12.22
N LEU A 14 3.97 24.72 13.45
CA LEU A 14 3.71 25.77 14.43
C LEU A 14 4.52 27.02 14.05
N SER A 15 3.84 28.13 13.78
CA SER A 15 4.47 29.44 13.57
C SER A 15 4.77 30.10 14.92
N ILE A 16 6.05 30.13 15.30
CA ILE A 16 6.54 30.93 16.45
C ILE A 16 6.94 32.30 15.91
N SER A 17 6.19 33.34 16.29
CA SER A 17 6.55 34.74 16.05
C SER A 17 7.50 35.22 17.16
N VAL A 18 8.73 35.56 16.81
CA VAL A 18 9.70 36.17 17.75
C VAL A 18 9.71 37.69 17.52
N ILE A 19 9.21 38.43 18.52
CA ILE A 19 9.35 39.89 18.61
C ILE A 19 10.69 40.17 19.31
N LEU A 20 11.63 40.84 18.64
CA LEU A 20 12.87 41.32 19.23
C LEU A 20 12.73 42.81 19.60
N ILE A 21 12.81 43.08 20.92
CA ILE A 21 13.01 44.42 21.50
C ILE A 21 14.51 44.56 21.79
N GLY A 22 15.12 45.65 21.32
CA GLY A 22 16.49 46.04 21.68
C GLY A 22 16.57 47.54 21.94
N CYS A 23 16.90 47.90 23.19
CA CYS A 23 17.28 49.25 23.64
C CYS A 23 18.82 49.41 23.63
N GLY A 24 19.32 50.63 23.44
CA GLY A 24 20.64 51.04 23.97
C GLY A 24 21.43 52.08 23.16
N SER A 25 21.40 53.35 23.63
CA SER A 25 22.46 54.40 23.70
C SER A 25 23.63 54.41 22.69
N GLY A 26 24.09 55.51 22.07
CA GLY A 26 24.00 56.94 22.35
C GLY A 26 25.42 57.55 22.41
N SER A 27 25.83 58.36 21.43
CA SER A 27 26.81 59.48 21.56
C SER A 27 27.01 60.20 20.22
N SER A 28 26.98 61.53 20.28
CA SER A 28 26.97 62.53 19.22
C SER A 28 28.36 62.89 18.68
N GLU A 29 28.48 63.14 17.38
CA GLU A 29 29.35 64.16 16.79
C GLU A 29 28.85 64.52 15.38
N GLN A 30 28.71 65.82 15.10
CA GLN A 30 28.16 66.39 13.87
C GLN A 30 29.22 66.40 12.76
N HIS A 31 28.86 65.93 11.56
CA HIS A 31 29.44 66.44 10.31
C HIS A 31 28.39 66.39 9.18
N ASP A 32 28.14 67.59 8.66
CA ASP A 32 27.66 68.02 7.34
C ASP A 32 26.94 67.03 6.40
N ASP A 33 25.66 67.34 6.18
CA ASP A 33 24.96 67.42 4.89
C ASP A 33 25.34 66.41 3.79
N GLU A 34 24.94 65.15 3.98
CA GLU A 34 24.73 64.20 2.88
C GLU A 34 23.23 63.86 2.76
N ARG A 35 22.71 64.26 1.60
CA ARG A 35 21.50 63.79 0.94
C ARG A 35 21.14 62.35 1.37
N LEU A 36 20.04 62.21 2.10
CA LEU A 36 19.35 60.93 2.30
C LEU A 36 18.86 60.40 0.94
N ASP A 37 19.74 59.75 0.18
CA ASP A 37 19.31 58.78 -0.80
C ASP A 37 18.77 57.59 0.00
N ASN A 38 17.44 57.48 0.03
CA ASN A 38 16.74 56.26 0.45
C ASN A 38 17.47 55.04 -0.13
N PRO A 39 17.81 54.01 0.66
CA PRO A 39 18.33 52.77 0.08
C PRO A 39 17.31 52.30 -0.96
N PRO A 40 17.75 51.85 -2.15
CA PRO A 40 16.82 51.48 -3.20
C PRO A 40 15.90 50.42 -2.62
N ASN A 41 14.61 50.73 -2.62
CA ASN A 41 13.57 49.81 -2.21
C ASN A 41 13.56 48.68 -3.25
N ASN A 42 14.46 47.71 -3.08
CA ASN A 42 14.64 46.54 -3.95
C ASN A 42 13.46 45.59 -3.72
N THR A 43 12.27 46.08 -4.04
CA THR A 43 11.04 45.30 -4.05
C THR A 43 11.07 44.44 -5.30
N CYS A 44 11.46 43.18 -5.13
CA CYS A 44 11.42 42.20 -6.20
C CYS A 44 9.99 41.96 -6.68
N THR A 45 9.82 41.61 -7.96
CA THR A 45 8.50 41.25 -8.50
C THR A 45 8.01 39.92 -7.92
N SER A 46 6.73 39.57 -8.10
CA SER A 46 6.15 38.32 -7.59
C SER A 46 6.83 37.05 -8.14
N SER A 47 7.48 37.15 -9.31
CA SER A 47 8.27 36.09 -9.93
C SER A 47 9.74 36.07 -9.52
N GLN A 48 10.13 36.91 -8.56
CA GLN A 48 11.51 37.06 -8.10
C GLN A 48 11.60 36.92 -6.57
N TYR A 49 12.81 36.67 -6.08
CA TYR A 49 13.15 36.67 -4.66
C TYR A 49 14.44 37.47 -4.43
N LEU A 50 14.57 38.06 -3.25
CA LEU A 50 15.74 38.86 -2.89
C LEU A 50 16.82 37.95 -2.29
N GLU A 51 18.02 37.99 -2.86
CA GLU A 51 19.19 37.32 -2.32
C GLU A 51 20.39 38.26 -2.44
N GLU A 52 21.05 38.55 -1.31
CA GLU A 52 22.20 39.48 -1.25
C GLU A 52 21.90 40.88 -1.84
N GLY A 53 20.66 41.37 -1.67
CA GLY A 53 20.24 42.66 -2.20
C GLY A 53 19.93 42.67 -3.70
N ILE A 54 20.05 41.53 -4.38
CA ILE A 54 19.77 41.37 -5.81
C ILE A 54 18.50 40.55 -6.01
N CYS A 55 17.60 41.02 -6.87
CA CYS A 55 16.41 40.25 -7.24
C CYS A 55 16.79 39.13 -8.22
N LYS A 56 16.58 37.88 -7.81
CA LYS A 56 16.76 36.67 -8.62
C LYS A 56 15.42 36.09 -9.03
N ASN A 57 15.35 35.51 -10.23
CA ASN A 57 14.12 34.88 -10.71
C ASN A 57 13.83 33.58 -9.95
N LYS A 58 12.57 33.38 -9.57
CA LYS A 58 12.09 32.10 -9.04
C LYS A 58 12.12 31.04 -10.14
N LEU A 59 12.38 29.79 -9.75
CA LEU A 59 12.37 28.64 -10.65
C LEU A 59 10.94 28.23 -10.98
N THR A 60 10.68 27.91 -12.25
CA THR A 60 9.42 27.30 -12.68
C THR A 60 9.43 25.82 -12.30
N GLN A 61 8.31 25.34 -11.76
CA GLN A 61 8.08 23.91 -11.51
C GLN A 61 7.07 23.32 -12.50
N THR A 62 7.15 22.01 -12.70
CA THR A 62 6.27 21.23 -13.58
C THR A 62 5.75 19.99 -12.86
N ILE A 63 4.63 19.44 -13.33
CA ILE A 63 4.14 18.11 -12.93
C ILE A 63 4.21 17.18 -14.13
N GLN A 64 4.49 15.91 -13.87
CA GLN A 64 4.20 14.87 -14.84
C GLN A 64 2.68 14.68 -14.87
N TYR A 65 2.10 14.69 -16.07
CA TYR A 65 0.67 14.48 -16.22
C TYR A 65 0.32 13.05 -15.84
N PRO A 66 -0.78 12.84 -15.09
CA PRO A 66 -1.22 11.50 -14.83
C PRO A 66 -1.73 10.86 -16.14
N GLU A 67 -1.24 9.67 -16.45
CA GLU A 67 -1.70 8.79 -17.52
C GLU A 67 -3.03 8.16 -17.10
N ILE A 68 -4.09 8.95 -17.19
CA ILE A 68 -5.47 8.54 -16.90
C ILE A 68 -6.32 8.87 -18.12
N GLN A 69 -7.07 7.88 -18.61
CA GLN A 69 -7.88 8.05 -19.81
C GLN A 69 -9.31 8.46 -19.49
N LYS A 70 -9.87 7.92 -18.40
CA LYS A 70 -11.26 8.04 -18.00
C LYS A 70 -11.42 7.66 -16.53
N LEU A 71 -12.54 8.05 -15.94
CA LEU A 71 -12.99 7.60 -14.63
C LEU A 71 -14.28 6.79 -14.81
N ILE A 72 -14.55 5.86 -13.90
CA ILE A 72 -15.76 5.03 -13.91
C ILE A 72 -16.67 5.48 -12.76
N LYS A 73 -17.94 5.77 -13.06
CA LYS A 73 -18.92 6.17 -12.05
C LYS A 73 -18.97 5.14 -10.89
N GLY A 74 -18.91 5.64 -9.66
CA GLY A 74 -18.88 4.84 -8.43
C GLY A 74 -17.50 4.36 -8.00
N GLN A 75 -16.44 4.64 -8.79
CA GLN A 75 -15.08 4.31 -8.42
C GLN A 75 -14.35 5.49 -7.77
N ALA A 76 -13.27 5.14 -7.08
CA ALA A 76 -12.39 6.00 -6.33
C ALA A 76 -10.96 5.86 -6.83
N TYR A 77 -10.27 6.99 -6.90
CA TYR A 77 -8.92 7.07 -7.43
C TYR A 77 -8.09 7.89 -6.47
N GLN A 78 -7.11 7.25 -5.84
CA GLN A 78 -6.05 7.99 -5.18
C GLN A 78 -5.26 8.71 -6.26
N LEU A 79 -4.86 9.97 -6.09
CA LEU A 79 -3.97 10.64 -7.04
C LEU A 79 -2.94 11.41 -6.23
N SER A 80 -1.74 10.85 -6.13
CA SER A 80 -0.64 11.47 -5.43
C SER A 80 0.43 11.90 -6.44
N LEU A 81 0.49 13.20 -6.71
CA LEU A 81 1.46 13.78 -7.63
C LEU A 81 2.47 14.65 -6.89
N GLN A 82 3.70 14.66 -7.39
CA GLN A 82 4.75 15.57 -6.97
C GLN A 82 5.25 16.37 -8.17
N THR A 83 5.73 17.59 -7.92
CA THR A 83 6.39 18.38 -8.95
C THR A 83 7.81 17.87 -9.20
N ASN A 84 8.46 18.33 -10.27
CA ASN A 84 9.87 18.05 -10.54
C ASN A 84 10.85 18.58 -9.45
N GLN A 85 10.32 19.25 -8.43
CA GLN A 85 11.03 19.73 -7.24
C GLN A 85 10.68 18.91 -5.98
N ASN A 86 10.03 17.76 -6.13
CA ASN A 86 9.53 16.89 -5.04
C ASN A 86 8.55 17.60 -4.09
N LEU A 87 7.82 18.62 -4.59
CA LEU A 87 6.78 19.30 -3.82
C LEU A 87 5.44 18.60 -4.03
N ALA A 88 4.71 18.35 -2.95
CA ALA A 88 3.39 17.75 -3.00
C ALA A 88 2.38 18.67 -3.71
N VAL A 89 1.56 18.08 -4.57
CA VAL A 89 0.51 18.78 -5.31
C VAL A 89 -0.83 18.61 -4.61
N GLU A 90 -1.54 19.70 -4.38
CA GLU A 90 -2.90 19.69 -3.86
C GLU A 90 -3.90 19.47 -4.99
N LEU A 91 -4.89 18.61 -4.72
CA LEU A 91 -5.91 18.20 -5.67
C LEU A 91 -7.29 18.72 -5.25
N SER A 92 -8.00 19.35 -6.18
CA SER A 92 -9.38 19.78 -6.02
C SER A 92 -10.21 19.45 -7.28
N SER A 93 -11.53 19.48 -7.16
CA SER A 93 -12.46 19.33 -8.29
C SER A 93 -13.18 20.65 -8.55
N THR A 94 -13.18 21.09 -9.80
CA THR A 94 -13.98 22.24 -10.26
C THR A 94 -15.33 21.80 -10.83
N SER A 95 -15.62 20.50 -10.84
CA SER A 95 -16.89 19.90 -11.27
C SER A 95 -17.44 18.93 -10.19
N PRO A 96 -17.75 19.42 -8.97
CA PRO A 96 -18.05 18.58 -7.80
C PRO A 96 -19.26 17.66 -7.98
N ASN A 97 -20.20 18.00 -8.86
CA ASN A 97 -21.36 17.16 -9.16
C ASN A 97 -21.00 15.92 -10.01
N THR A 98 -19.89 15.98 -10.76
CA THR A 98 -19.44 14.90 -11.64
C THR A 98 -18.33 14.07 -10.97
N CYS A 99 -17.42 14.74 -10.27
CA CYS A 99 -16.39 14.09 -9.45
C CYS A 99 -16.04 14.97 -8.25
N HIS A 100 -15.79 14.37 -7.09
CA HIS A 100 -15.52 15.10 -5.85
C HIS A 100 -14.30 14.54 -5.15
N ILE A 101 -13.58 15.36 -4.39
CA ILE A 101 -12.46 14.90 -3.57
C ILE A 101 -12.99 14.51 -2.19
N ILE A 102 -12.90 13.23 -1.82
CA ILE A 102 -13.32 12.71 -0.52
C ILE A 102 -12.14 11.94 0.07
N ASN A 103 -11.73 12.31 1.29
CA ASN A 103 -10.58 11.72 1.99
C ASN A 103 -9.27 11.70 1.16
N GLY A 104 -9.09 12.69 0.27
CA GLY A 104 -7.92 12.77 -0.61
C GLY A 104 -7.98 11.92 -1.89
N GLU A 105 -9.11 11.26 -2.16
CA GLU A 105 -9.36 10.48 -3.37
C GLU A 105 -10.35 11.20 -4.29
N VAL A 106 -10.18 11.07 -5.61
CA VAL A 106 -11.19 11.45 -6.59
C VAL A 106 -12.28 10.38 -6.60
N LYS A 107 -13.49 10.74 -6.17
CA LYS A 107 -14.68 9.91 -6.34
C LYS A 107 -15.41 10.35 -7.61
N ALA A 108 -15.66 9.43 -8.52
CA ALA A 108 -16.45 9.66 -9.73
C ALA A 108 -17.94 9.48 -9.41
N ILE A 109 -18.72 10.55 -9.44
CA ILE A 109 -20.10 10.58 -8.92
C ILE A 109 -21.12 10.44 -10.04
N GLU A 110 -21.05 11.29 -11.06
CA GLU A 110 -22.01 11.31 -12.16
C GLU A 110 -21.32 11.23 -13.52
N LEU A 111 -22.07 10.77 -14.52
CA LEU A 111 -21.57 10.71 -15.90
C LEU A 111 -21.32 12.13 -16.44
N GLY A 112 -20.29 12.29 -17.26
CA GLY A 112 -19.97 13.56 -17.90
C GLY A 112 -18.50 13.95 -17.76
N LYS A 113 -18.22 15.25 -17.77
CA LYS A 113 -16.85 15.79 -17.73
C LYS A 113 -16.43 16.12 -16.29
N CYS A 114 -15.43 15.41 -15.79
CA CYS A 114 -14.77 15.68 -14.51
C CYS A 114 -13.56 16.58 -14.75
N THR A 115 -13.58 17.81 -14.23
CA THR A 115 -12.44 18.72 -14.27
C THR A 115 -11.76 18.78 -12.91
N LEU A 116 -10.50 18.32 -12.88
CA LEU A 116 -9.65 18.31 -11.71
C LEU A 116 -8.63 19.44 -11.81
N GLN A 117 -8.38 20.11 -10.69
CA GLN A 117 -7.39 21.16 -10.55
C GLN A 117 -6.26 20.70 -9.63
N PHE A 118 -5.04 20.90 -10.09
CA PHE A 118 -3.80 20.58 -9.41
C PHE A 118 -3.09 21.88 -9.08
N THR A 119 -2.82 22.12 -7.81
CA THR A 119 -2.19 23.35 -7.34
C THR A 119 -0.95 23.07 -6.50
N GLN A 120 0.04 23.93 -6.62
CA GLN A 120 1.21 23.97 -5.77
C GLN A 120 1.55 25.44 -5.48
N ALA A 121 1.58 25.85 -4.22
CA ALA A 121 1.82 27.23 -3.81
C ALA A 121 3.22 27.79 -4.20
N GLY A 122 4.18 26.92 -4.53
CA GLY A 122 5.57 27.27 -4.71
C GLY A 122 6.30 27.45 -3.39
N THR A 123 7.48 28.06 -3.45
CA THR A 123 8.28 28.43 -2.28
C THR A 123 8.78 29.87 -2.42
N THR A 124 9.66 30.32 -1.53
CA THR A 124 10.37 31.59 -1.70
C THR A 124 11.16 31.62 -3.01
N GLN A 125 11.67 30.48 -3.48
CA GLN A 125 12.51 30.36 -4.68
C GLN A 125 11.81 29.68 -5.86
N ILE A 126 10.61 29.14 -5.68
CA ILE A 126 9.88 28.37 -6.70
C ILE A 126 8.53 29.04 -6.98
N LEU A 127 8.17 29.20 -8.25
CA LEU A 127 6.89 29.75 -8.68
C LEU A 127 5.72 28.82 -8.32
N PRO A 128 4.52 29.36 -8.03
CA PRO A 128 3.33 28.52 -7.91
C PRO A 128 3.01 27.81 -9.22
N LEU A 129 2.38 26.65 -9.11
CA LEU A 129 1.85 25.86 -10.21
C LEU A 129 0.35 25.75 -10.08
N GLU A 130 -0.35 25.95 -11.19
CA GLU A 130 -1.77 25.64 -11.32
C GLU A 130 -2.00 24.96 -12.66
N ARG A 131 -2.65 23.80 -12.63
CA ARG A 131 -2.99 23.01 -13.83
C ARG A 131 -4.38 22.42 -13.68
N GLN A 132 -5.04 22.19 -14.80
CA GLN A 132 -6.31 21.45 -14.84
C GLN A 132 -6.23 20.35 -15.89
N ILE A 133 -6.93 19.25 -15.61
CA ILE A 133 -7.25 18.22 -16.59
C ILE A 133 -8.75 18.00 -16.62
N THR A 134 -9.28 17.56 -17.75
CA THR A 134 -10.68 17.14 -17.85
C THR A 134 -10.73 15.70 -18.33
N LEU A 135 -11.38 14.84 -17.55
CA LEU A 135 -11.55 13.42 -17.81
C LEU A 135 -13.04 13.10 -18.04
N ASP A 136 -13.32 12.10 -18.86
CA ASP A 136 -14.67 11.56 -18.98
C ASP A 136 -14.98 10.62 -17.81
N VAL A 137 -16.13 10.81 -17.17
CA VAL A 137 -16.74 9.83 -16.26
C VAL A 137 -17.74 9.01 -17.06
N ILE A 138 -17.44 7.72 -17.20
CA ILE A 138 -18.22 6.77 -17.99
C ILE A 138 -19.03 5.80 -17.12
N SER A 139 -20.01 5.14 -17.72
CA SER A 139 -20.78 4.10 -17.05
C SER A 139 -19.90 2.86 -16.84
N PRO A 140 -20.02 2.14 -15.69
CA PRO A 140 -19.40 0.84 -15.49
C PRO A 140 -19.72 -0.15 -16.63
N ASP A 141 -20.91 -0.07 -17.22
CA ASP A 141 -21.32 -0.97 -18.32
C ASP A 141 -20.47 -0.75 -19.58
N SER A 142 -19.97 0.47 -19.79
CA SER A 142 -19.07 0.77 -20.90
C SER A 142 -17.70 0.11 -20.72
N GLU A 143 -17.30 -0.18 -19.47
CA GLU A 143 -16.06 -0.89 -19.16
C GLU A 143 -16.24 -2.40 -19.01
N ALA A 144 -17.46 -2.91 -18.91
CA ALA A 144 -17.75 -4.29 -18.50
C ALA A 144 -17.08 -5.40 -19.34
N THR A 145 -16.77 -5.15 -20.61
CA THR A 145 -16.15 -6.15 -21.49
C THR A 145 -14.63 -6.04 -21.47
N GLN A 146 -13.93 -7.10 -21.08
CA GLN A 146 -12.48 -7.15 -21.14
C GLN A 146 -11.98 -7.06 -22.60
N ASN A 147 -11.04 -6.16 -22.87
CA ASN A 147 -10.34 -6.06 -24.15
C ASN A 147 -8.86 -5.69 -23.94
N LEU A 148 -7.99 -6.71 -24.05
CA LEU A 148 -6.56 -6.59 -23.81
C LEU A 148 -5.82 -5.72 -24.85
N SER A 149 -6.37 -5.56 -26.05
CA SER A 149 -5.77 -4.72 -27.10
C SER A 149 -6.11 -3.25 -26.90
N ALA A 150 -7.31 -2.96 -26.39
CA ALA A 150 -7.77 -1.61 -26.09
C ALA A 150 -7.48 -1.18 -24.64
N CYS A 151 -6.81 -2.02 -23.85
CA CYS A 151 -6.55 -1.79 -22.42
C CYS A 151 -7.82 -1.55 -21.59
N GLN A 152 -8.91 -2.23 -21.96
CA GLN A 152 -10.16 -2.21 -21.22
C GLN A 152 -10.16 -3.38 -20.24
N ALA A 153 -10.06 -3.10 -18.94
CA ALA A 153 -9.86 -4.13 -17.92
C ALA A 153 -11.08 -5.05 -17.77
N GLY A 154 -12.28 -4.56 -18.06
CA GLY A 154 -13.50 -5.30 -17.78
C GLY A 154 -14.04 -4.98 -16.39
N LYS A 155 -14.96 -5.83 -15.94
CA LYS A 155 -15.47 -5.85 -14.57
C LYS A 155 -15.33 -7.25 -13.99
N LEU A 156 -15.02 -7.35 -12.70
CA LEU A 156 -15.03 -8.64 -12.01
C LEU A 156 -16.46 -9.17 -11.87
N ASP A 157 -16.67 -10.44 -12.20
CA ASP A 157 -17.97 -11.08 -12.05
C ASP A 157 -18.34 -11.30 -10.56
N ASP A 158 -19.64 -11.31 -10.28
CA ASP A 158 -20.15 -11.43 -8.91
C ASP A 158 -19.81 -12.78 -8.26
N THR A 159 -19.63 -13.84 -9.05
CA THR A 159 -19.30 -15.18 -8.53
C THR A 159 -17.85 -15.23 -8.07
N ALA A 160 -16.91 -14.71 -8.87
CA ALA A 160 -15.51 -14.54 -8.50
C ALA A 160 -15.40 -13.68 -7.24
N ARG A 161 -16.12 -12.56 -7.17
CA ARG A 161 -16.15 -11.71 -5.95
C ARG A 161 -16.57 -12.50 -4.71
N GLN A 162 -17.62 -13.32 -4.80
CA GLN A 162 -18.09 -14.14 -3.70
C GLN A 162 -17.08 -15.24 -3.32
N ILE A 163 -16.46 -15.90 -4.31
CA ILE A 163 -15.41 -16.91 -4.06
C ILE A 163 -14.21 -16.26 -3.36
N PHE A 164 -13.76 -15.09 -3.81
CA PHE A 164 -12.67 -14.32 -3.20
C PHE A 164 -12.97 -14.01 -1.74
N LEU A 165 -14.08 -13.33 -1.47
CA LEU A 165 -14.47 -12.93 -0.11
C LEU A 165 -14.67 -14.14 0.80
N LYS A 166 -15.32 -15.19 0.30
CA LYS A 166 -15.51 -16.42 1.06
C LYS A 166 -14.16 -17.03 1.44
N THR A 167 -13.24 -17.15 0.49
CA THR A 167 -11.94 -17.79 0.73
C THR A 167 -11.09 -16.98 1.71
N VAL A 168 -10.96 -15.66 1.53
CA VAL A 168 -10.17 -14.81 2.43
C VAL A 168 -10.76 -14.78 3.84
N ASN A 169 -12.08 -14.74 3.97
CA ASN A 169 -12.74 -14.73 5.28
C ASN A 169 -12.74 -16.09 5.96
N GLU A 170 -12.78 -17.21 5.22
CA GLU A 170 -12.56 -18.55 5.76
C GLU A 170 -11.16 -18.66 6.37
N ILE A 171 -10.14 -18.18 5.66
CA ILE A 171 -8.77 -18.14 6.18
C ILE A 171 -8.71 -17.28 7.44
N ARG A 172 -9.19 -16.03 7.39
CA ARG A 172 -9.14 -15.10 8.53
C ARG A 172 -9.86 -15.62 9.77
N ALA A 173 -10.95 -16.38 9.59
CA ALA A 173 -11.67 -17.02 10.69
C ALA A 173 -10.81 -18.05 11.45
N LEU A 174 -9.92 -18.80 10.75
CA LEU A 174 -8.97 -19.72 11.40
C LEU A 174 -8.03 -18.99 12.37
N HIS A 175 -7.78 -17.70 12.11
CA HIS A 175 -6.90 -16.82 12.89
C HIS A 175 -7.66 -15.92 13.86
N GLN A 176 -8.97 -16.13 14.03
CA GLN A 176 -9.84 -15.32 14.89
C GLN A 176 -9.86 -13.83 14.53
N LEU A 177 -9.70 -13.51 13.25
CA LEU A 177 -9.74 -12.15 12.72
C LEU A 177 -11.13 -11.82 12.17
N SER A 178 -11.50 -10.54 12.26
CA SER A 178 -12.74 -10.02 11.67
C SER A 178 -12.80 -10.27 10.17
N THR A 179 -14.01 -10.52 9.67
CA THR A 179 -14.28 -10.64 8.23
C THR A 179 -14.01 -9.32 7.53
N LEU A 180 -13.56 -9.40 6.29
CA LEU A 180 -13.38 -8.29 5.39
C LEU A 180 -14.64 -8.03 4.57
N GLU A 181 -14.95 -6.75 4.37
CA GLU A 181 -15.94 -6.29 3.41
C GLU A 181 -15.33 -6.14 2.01
N TYR A 182 -16.16 -6.21 0.97
CA TYR A 182 -15.69 -5.92 -0.37
C TYR A 182 -15.69 -4.43 -0.65
N ASP A 183 -14.56 -3.94 -1.16
CA ASP A 183 -14.39 -2.58 -1.60
C ASP A 183 -14.70 -2.46 -3.09
N TYR A 184 -15.94 -2.07 -3.37
CA TYR A 184 -16.41 -1.81 -4.73
C TYR A 184 -15.84 -0.51 -5.32
N GLU A 185 -15.41 0.43 -4.49
CA GLU A 185 -14.95 1.75 -4.97
C GLU A 185 -13.55 1.66 -5.59
N HIS A 186 -12.76 0.64 -5.27
CA HIS A 186 -11.40 0.45 -5.79
C HIS A 186 -11.26 -0.74 -6.74
N GLU A 187 -12.38 -1.26 -7.27
CA GLU A 187 -12.36 -2.40 -8.20
C GLU A 187 -11.64 -2.07 -9.51
N ASP A 188 -11.89 -0.90 -10.09
CA ASP A 188 -11.20 -0.46 -11.32
C ASP A 188 -9.68 -0.36 -11.11
N GLN A 189 -9.25 0.09 -9.93
CA GLN A 189 -7.83 0.16 -9.57
C GLN A 189 -7.15 -1.21 -9.64
N VAL A 190 -7.75 -2.24 -9.03
CA VAL A 190 -7.18 -3.61 -9.06
C VAL A 190 -7.36 -4.28 -10.42
N MET A 191 -8.44 -3.99 -11.15
CA MET A 191 -8.67 -4.48 -12.51
C MET A 191 -7.58 -3.98 -13.48
N GLN A 192 -7.23 -2.69 -13.42
CA GLN A 192 -6.13 -2.14 -14.22
C GLN A 192 -4.76 -2.68 -13.80
N ALA A 193 -4.55 -2.95 -12.50
CA ALA A 193 -3.33 -3.62 -12.03
C ALA A 193 -3.21 -5.05 -12.59
N ALA A 194 -4.26 -5.87 -12.52
CA ALA A 194 -4.24 -7.19 -13.12
C ALA A 194 -4.03 -7.13 -14.64
N MET A 195 -4.66 -6.16 -15.33
CA MET A 195 -4.49 -5.95 -16.78
C MET A 195 -3.03 -5.67 -17.14
N VAL A 196 -2.38 -4.70 -16.50
CA VAL A 196 -0.99 -4.31 -16.83
C VAL A 196 -0.02 -5.47 -16.59
N LEU A 197 -0.27 -6.32 -15.59
CA LEU A 197 0.56 -7.51 -15.32
C LEU A 197 0.33 -8.60 -16.38
N ALA A 198 -0.94 -8.88 -16.72
CA ALA A 198 -1.31 -9.95 -17.65
C ALA A 198 -0.76 -9.69 -19.06
N VAL A 199 -1.00 -8.49 -19.62
CA VAL A 199 -0.64 -8.18 -21.02
C VAL A 199 0.86 -8.04 -21.24
N ASN A 200 1.62 -7.77 -20.18
CA ASN A 200 3.09 -7.73 -20.24
C ASN A 200 3.72 -9.06 -19.83
N LYS A 201 2.92 -10.03 -19.33
CA LYS A 201 3.38 -11.33 -18.84
C LYS A 201 4.51 -11.23 -17.81
N GLN A 202 4.44 -10.19 -16.99
CA GLN A 202 5.48 -9.85 -16.04
C GLN A 202 4.83 -9.33 -14.75
N ILE A 203 5.42 -9.70 -13.62
CA ILE A 203 4.98 -9.25 -12.30
C ILE A 203 5.91 -8.17 -11.75
N SER A 204 5.34 -7.07 -11.28
CA SER A 204 6.05 -6.00 -10.58
C SER A 204 5.05 -5.17 -9.77
N HIS A 205 5.43 -4.79 -8.55
CA HIS A 205 4.71 -3.74 -7.81
C HIS A 205 4.94 -2.35 -8.39
N TYR A 206 5.97 -2.17 -9.24
CA TYR A 206 6.37 -0.89 -9.82
C TYR A 206 6.52 -1.04 -11.34
N PRO A 207 5.42 -1.23 -12.08
CA PRO A 207 5.48 -1.20 -13.54
C PRO A 207 5.92 0.21 -14.01
N THR A 208 6.58 0.28 -15.17
CA THR A 208 7.04 1.55 -15.75
C THR A 208 6.10 1.99 -16.87
N ALA A 209 6.11 3.29 -17.19
CA ALA A 209 5.28 3.86 -18.27
C ALA A 209 5.49 3.24 -19.67
N SER A 210 6.56 2.47 -19.86
CA SER A 210 6.79 1.70 -21.09
C SER A 210 5.96 0.42 -21.22
N TRP A 211 5.30 -0.03 -20.14
CA TRP A 211 4.49 -1.25 -20.15
C TRP A 211 3.19 -1.03 -20.91
N LYS A 212 2.76 -2.06 -21.66
CA LYS A 212 1.47 -2.01 -22.35
C LYS A 212 0.35 -1.88 -21.32
N CYS A 213 -0.62 -1.00 -21.58
CA CYS A 213 -1.73 -0.71 -20.67
C CYS A 213 -1.31 -0.11 -19.31
N PHE A 214 -0.13 0.50 -19.22
CA PHE A 214 0.21 1.31 -18.06
C PHE A 214 -0.73 2.52 -17.94
N THR A 215 -1.13 2.80 -16.71
CA THR A 215 -1.83 4.00 -16.25
C THR A 215 -1.38 4.28 -14.82
N ASP A 216 -1.54 5.50 -14.31
CA ASP A 216 -1.29 5.79 -12.89
C ASP A 216 -2.21 4.98 -11.97
N ILE A 217 -3.42 4.65 -12.44
CA ILE A 217 -4.39 3.81 -11.73
C ILE A 217 -3.84 2.37 -11.60
N ALA A 218 -3.28 1.81 -12.69
CA ALA A 218 -2.63 0.50 -12.66
C ALA A 218 -1.39 0.49 -11.76
N TYR A 219 -0.58 1.55 -11.80
CA TYR A 219 0.58 1.71 -10.92
C TYR A 219 0.17 1.72 -9.43
N GLN A 220 -0.90 2.44 -9.09
CA GLN A 220 -1.42 2.44 -7.72
C GLN A 220 -2.01 1.09 -7.32
N GLY A 221 -2.74 0.42 -8.21
CA GLY A 221 -3.25 -0.92 -7.94
C GLY A 221 -2.11 -1.90 -7.71
N THR A 222 -1.03 -1.85 -8.49
CA THR A 222 0.13 -2.74 -8.31
C THR A 222 0.92 -2.45 -7.03
N THR A 223 1.10 -1.19 -6.66
CA THR A 223 1.83 -0.80 -5.43
C THR A 223 1.06 -1.05 -4.13
N THR A 224 -0.27 -1.14 -4.17
CA THR A 224 -1.12 -1.28 -2.96
C THR A 224 -1.77 -2.64 -2.81
N SER A 225 -1.38 -3.61 -3.64
CA SER A 225 -2.01 -4.93 -3.71
C SER A 225 -1.03 -6.07 -3.47
N ASN A 226 -1.54 -7.18 -2.96
CA ASN A 226 -0.93 -8.48 -3.22
C ASN A 226 -1.07 -8.80 -4.71
N LEU A 227 0.02 -9.26 -5.34
CA LEU A 227 0.06 -9.56 -6.77
C LEU A 227 0.34 -11.04 -7.00
N ASN A 228 -0.26 -11.62 -8.03
CA ASN A 228 0.03 -12.99 -8.44
C ASN A 228 0.03 -13.07 -9.97
N LEU A 229 0.89 -13.91 -10.53
CA LEU A 229 1.01 -14.13 -11.97
C LEU A 229 1.29 -15.60 -12.23
N VAL A 230 0.38 -16.26 -12.95
CA VAL A 230 0.51 -17.66 -13.36
C VAL A 230 0.66 -17.70 -14.88
N THR A 231 1.74 -18.32 -15.35
CA THR A 231 1.96 -18.58 -16.78
C THR A 231 1.93 -20.08 -17.06
N SER A 232 1.18 -20.52 -18.06
CA SER A 232 1.09 -21.93 -18.44
C SER A 232 0.99 -22.14 -19.94
N ASN A 233 1.68 -23.15 -20.46
CA ASN A 233 1.51 -23.64 -21.83
C ASN A 233 0.23 -24.50 -22.01
N GLY A 234 -0.47 -24.80 -20.91
CA GLY A 234 -1.71 -25.56 -20.89
C GLY A 234 -2.91 -24.73 -20.42
N SER A 235 -4.05 -25.41 -20.26
CA SER A 235 -5.29 -24.79 -19.77
C SER A 235 -5.17 -24.36 -18.32
N LEU A 236 -5.52 -23.10 -18.02
CA LEU A 236 -5.60 -22.55 -16.67
C LEU A 236 -6.97 -22.72 -16.01
N LYS A 237 -7.87 -23.57 -16.54
CA LYS A 237 -9.25 -23.76 -16.02
C LYS A 237 -9.37 -24.10 -14.52
N ASN A 238 -8.32 -24.65 -13.91
CA ASN A 238 -8.31 -24.99 -12.47
C ASN A 238 -7.61 -23.91 -11.62
N TYR A 239 -7.05 -22.88 -12.25
CA TYR A 239 -6.57 -21.68 -11.60
C TYR A 239 -7.67 -20.63 -11.66
N GLY A 240 -7.90 -19.98 -10.54
CA GLY A 240 -8.87 -18.92 -10.43
C GLY A 240 -8.84 -18.31 -9.05
N THR A 241 -9.92 -17.63 -8.71
CA THR A 241 -9.96 -16.73 -7.55
C THR A 241 -9.51 -17.35 -6.22
N ALA A 242 -9.98 -18.55 -5.88
CA ALA A 242 -9.57 -19.20 -4.63
C ALA A 242 -8.08 -19.56 -4.62
N THR A 243 -7.54 -20.00 -5.76
CA THR A 243 -6.14 -20.39 -5.90
C THR A 243 -5.22 -19.20 -5.65
N HIS A 244 -5.51 -18.01 -6.16
CA HIS A 244 -4.69 -16.82 -5.90
C HIS A 244 -4.62 -16.48 -4.40
N VAL A 245 -5.73 -16.59 -3.67
CA VAL A 245 -5.75 -16.38 -2.22
C VAL A 245 -4.95 -17.45 -1.49
N ILE A 246 -5.04 -18.71 -1.92
CA ILE A 246 -4.26 -19.82 -1.36
C ILE A 246 -2.77 -19.61 -1.61
N ASP A 247 -2.36 -19.25 -2.82
CA ASP A 247 -0.96 -19.00 -3.20
C ASP A 247 -0.36 -17.86 -2.37
N TRP A 248 -1.11 -16.76 -2.18
CA TRP A 248 -0.69 -15.67 -1.29
C TRP A 248 -0.57 -16.12 0.18
N MET A 249 -1.39 -17.06 0.63
CA MET A 249 -1.29 -17.60 1.98
C MET A 249 -0.14 -18.58 2.15
N THR A 250 0.10 -19.47 1.18
CA THR A 250 1.17 -20.45 1.25
C THR A 250 2.53 -19.80 1.00
N GLU A 251 2.59 -18.73 0.21
CA GLU A 251 3.82 -18.03 -0.22
C GLU A 251 4.72 -18.91 -1.11
N GLU A 252 4.15 -19.92 -1.77
CA GLU A 252 4.88 -20.74 -2.72
C GLU A 252 5.47 -19.86 -3.84
N ASN A 253 6.78 -19.98 -4.09
CA ASN A 253 7.53 -19.16 -5.05
C ASN A 253 7.57 -17.65 -4.74
N SER A 254 7.26 -17.24 -3.52
CA SER A 254 7.36 -15.86 -3.07
C SER A 254 8.73 -15.54 -2.48
N ALA A 255 9.20 -14.30 -2.65
CA ALA A 255 10.48 -13.86 -2.10
C ALA A 255 10.40 -13.48 -0.61
N ASN A 256 9.21 -13.24 -0.07
CA ASN A 256 8.96 -12.85 1.32
C ASN A 256 7.51 -13.19 1.73
N LEU A 257 7.17 -13.07 3.01
CA LEU A 257 5.84 -13.42 3.54
C LEU A 257 4.83 -12.26 3.52
N GLY A 258 5.04 -11.27 2.66
CA GLY A 258 4.25 -10.05 2.64
C GLY A 258 2.78 -10.30 2.32
N HIS A 259 2.46 -11.21 1.41
CA HIS A 259 1.09 -11.47 0.99
C HIS A 259 0.25 -12.08 2.12
N ARG A 260 0.79 -13.10 2.79
CA ARG A 260 0.21 -13.74 3.96
C ARG A 260 0.03 -12.73 5.08
N ARG A 261 1.06 -11.91 5.36
CA ARG A 261 1.00 -10.87 6.39
C ARG A 261 -0.10 -9.84 6.10
N ASN A 262 -0.30 -9.47 4.83
CA ASN A 262 -1.38 -8.58 4.42
C ASN A 262 -2.76 -9.23 4.63
N ILE A 263 -2.94 -10.50 4.27
CA ILE A 263 -4.21 -11.23 4.47
C ILE A 263 -4.54 -11.37 5.97
N LEU A 264 -3.52 -11.63 6.79
CA LEU A 264 -3.64 -11.80 8.24
C LEU A 264 -3.52 -10.47 9.02
N ASN A 265 -3.50 -9.33 8.33
CA ASN A 265 -3.44 -8.04 9.00
C ASN A 265 -4.72 -7.82 9.82
N PRO A 266 -4.64 -7.68 11.15
CA PRO A 266 -5.82 -7.47 11.99
C PRO A 266 -6.49 -6.11 11.75
N PHE A 267 -5.77 -5.14 11.17
CA PHE A 267 -6.29 -3.82 10.89
C PHE A 267 -7.00 -3.68 9.53
N LEU A 268 -6.83 -4.67 8.64
CA LEU A 268 -7.53 -4.71 7.36
C LEU A 268 -9.02 -5.00 7.60
N SER A 269 -9.89 -4.14 7.08
CA SER A 269 -11.36 -4.22 7.22
C SER A 269 -12.10 -4.42 5.90
N LYS A 270 -11.47 -4.05 4.78
CA LYS A 270 -12.03 -4.18 3.44
C LYS A 270 -10.96 -4.53 2.42
N VAL A 271 -11.36 -5.11 1.30
CA VAL A 271 -10.47 -5.54 0.21
C VAL A 271 -11.17 -5.43 -1.14
N SER A 272 -10.40 -5.18 -2.19
CA SER A 272 -10.85 -5.32 -3.59
C SER A 272 -10.01 -6.37 -4.30
N TYR A 273 -10.57 -7.02 -5.32
CA TYR A 273 -9.89 -8.10 -6.05
C TYR A 273 -10.13 -7.99 -7.56
N ALA A 274 -9.16 -8.46 -8.35
CA ALA A 274 -9.27 -8.63 -9.78
C ALA A 274 -8.43 -9.81 -10.26
N GLU A 275 -8.87 -10.42 -11.36
CA GLU A 275 -8.07 -11.35 -12.16
C GLU A 275 -8.28 -11.08 -13.65
N ILE A 276 -7.20 -11.17 -14.45
CA ILE A 276 -7.22 -10.97 -15.90
C ILE A 276 -6.49 -12.12 -16.58
N LEU A 277 -7.19 -12.79 -17.50
CA LEU A 277 -6.66 -13.87 -18.33
C LEU A 277 -6.26 -13.33 -19.72
N ASP A 278 -4.99 -13.50 -20.07
CA ASP A 278 -4.45 -13.29 -21.41
C ASP A 278 -4.14 -14.63 -22.10
N MET A 279 -4.86 -14.91 -23.20
CA MET A 279 -4.64 -16.06 -24.08
C MET A 279 -4.29 -15.65 -25.52
N GLN A 280 -3.98 -14.37 -25.79
CA GLN A 280 -3.84 -13.84 -27.14
C GLN A 280 -2.62 -14.37 -27.90
N ASN A 281 -1.60 -14.87 -27.20
CA ASN A 281 -0.41 -15.45 -27.82
C ASN A 281 -0.25 -16.94 -27.43
N PRO A 282 -0.77 -17.87 -28.23
CA PRO A 282 -0.69 -19.31 -27.97
C PRO A 282 0.75 -19.83 -27.86
N SER A 283 1.70 -19.20 -28.57
CA SER A 283 3.12 -19.59 -28.55
C SER A 283 3.84 -19.22 -27.25
N LEU A 284 3.29 -18.28 -26.48
CA LEU A 284 3.80 -17.83 -25.19
C LEU A 284 2.96 -18.34 -24.00
N GLY A 285 2.01 -19.25 -24.26
CA GLY A 285 1.09 -19.76 -23.23
C GLY A 285 0.06 -18.74 -22.74
N SER A 286 -0.85 -19.22 -21.90
CA SER A 286 -1.84 -18.40 -21.19
C SER A 286 -1.21 -17.76 -19.95
N THR A 287 -1.64 -16.54 -19.63
CA THR A 287 -1.21 -15.78 -18.45
C THR A 287 -2.41 -15.33 -17.66
N LEU A 288 -2.47 -15.66 -16.38
CA LEU A 288 -3.49 -15.20 -15.45
C LEU A 288 -2.81 -14.33 -14.39
N ALA A 289 -3.16 -13.05 -14.35
CA ALA A 289 -2.67 -12.13 -13.34
C ALA A 289 -3.79 -11.77 -12.37
N ALA A 290 -3.45 -11.62 -11.09
CA ALA A 290 -4.40 -11.20 -10.06
C ALA A 290 -3.81 -10.09 -9.18
N ALA A 291 -4.70 -9.23 -8.68
CA ALA A 291 -4.38 -8.18 -7.73
C ALA A 291 -5.43 -8.14 -6.63
N MET A 292 -4.98 -8.04 -5.38
CA MET A 292 -5.84 -7.87 -4.20
C MET A 292 -5.39 -6.63 -3.43
N LYS A 293 -6.22 -5.58 -3.40
CA LYS A 293 -5.89 -4.35 -2.66
C LYS A 293 -5.87 -4.62 -1.16
N VAL A 294 -4.77 -4.28 -0.52
CA VAL A 294 -4.52 -4.52 0.92
C VAL A 294 -3.99 -3.29 1.65
N VAL A 295 -3.52 -2.28 0.91
CA VAL A 295 -3.04 -1.01 1.48
C VAL A 295 -4.10 0.07 1.29
N TYR A 296 -4.49 0.67 2.41
CA TYR A 296 -5.49 1.74 2.52
C TYR A 296 -4.99 2.85 3.44
N ALA A 297 -5.37 4.10 3.17
CA ALA A 297 -4.92 5.25 3.96
C ALA A 297 -5.64 5.38 5.32
N ASP A 298 -6.88 4.88 5.43
CA ASP A 298 -7.78 5.13 6.57
C ASP A 298 -7.74 4.05 7.66
N ILE A 299 -6.79 3.11 7.59
CA ILE A 299 -6.66 2.03 8.56
C ILE A 299 -6.04 2.58 9.86
N THR A 300 -6.77 2.51 10.98
CA THR A 300 -6.30 3.10 12.25
C THR A 300 -6.47 2.19 13.46
N THR A 301 -7.56 1.44 13.57
CA THR A 301 -7.83 0.60 14.76
C THR A 301 -8.38 -0.77 14.41
N THR A 302 -8.12 -1.76 15.26
CA THR A 302 -8.69 -3.12 15.19
C THR A 302 -9.34 -3.52 16.51
N THR A 303 -10.31 -4.43 16.43
CA THR A 303 -10.93 -5.09 17.58
C THR A 303 -10.35 -6.48 17.86
N ALA A 304 -9.35 -6.91 17.09
CA ALA A 304 -8.69 -8.20 17.28
C ALA A 304 -8.05 -8.29 18.68
N ASN A 305 -8.07 -9.50 19.25
CA ASN A 305 -7.45 -9.76 20.55
C ASN A 305 -5.93 -9.58 20.46
N LYS A 306 -5.34 -8.92 21.46
CA LYS A 306 -3.88 -8.85 21.59
C LYS A 306 -3.29 -10.26 21.71
N GLY A 307 -2.11 -10.46 21.13
CA GLY A 307 -1.39 -11.72 21.22
C GLY A 307 -0.86 -12.20 19.87
N VAL A 308 -0.71 -13.52 19.78
CA VAL A 308 -0.11 -14.19 18.62
C VAL A 308 -1.13 -14.28 17.48
N ILE A 309 -0.72 -13.84 16.29
CA ILE A 309 -1.35 -14.15 15.01
C ILE A 309 -0.35 -15.06 14.28
N ALA A 310 -0.59 -16.36 14.28
CA ALA A 310 0.34 -17.36 13.74
C ALA A 310 -0.22 -18.03 12.50
N TYR A 311 0.66 -18.50 11.62
CA TYR A 311 0.31 -19.38 10.51
C TYR A 311 1.23 -20.60 10.55
N PRO A 312 0.67 -21.81 10.63
CA PRO A 312 -0.72 -22.18 10.92
C PRO A 312 -1.10 -21.90 12.40
N TYR A 313 -2.41 -21.93 12.70
CA TYR A 313 -2.95 -21.69 14.04
C TYR A 313 -4.13 -22.63 14.32
N HIS A 314 -4.12 -23.29 15.49
CA HIS A 314 -5.05 -24.36 15.86
C HIS A 314 -5.16 -25.45 14.77
N ASP A 315 -6.35 -26.02 14.59
CA ASP A 315 -6.63 -26.93 13.48
C ASP A 315 -6.65 -26.14 12.17
N TYR A 316 -5.66 -26.42 11.33
CA TYR A 316 -5.41 -25.67 10.12
C TYR A 316 -5.56 -26.56 8.89
N PRO A 317 -6.52 -26.27 7.99
CA PRO A 317 -6.78 -27.12 6.82
C PRO A 317 -5.57 -27.20 5.88
N VAL A 318 -5.26 -28.41 5.42
CA VAL A 318 -4.15 -28.69 4.51
C VAL A 318 -4.28 -27.93 3.20
N LYS A 319 -5.51 -27.64 2.74
CA LYS A 319 -5.76 -26.81 1.54
C LYS A 319 -5.23 -25.38 1.62
N TYR A 320 -4.93 -24.87 2.82
CA TYR A 320 -4.36 -23.53 3.03
C TYR A 320 -2.90 -23.59 3.50
N PHE A 321 -2.26 -24.77 3.50
CA PHE A 321 -0.96 -25.02 4.09
C PHE A 321 -0.02 -25.72 3.12
N LEU A 322 1.23 -25.27 3.07
CA LEU A 322 2.28 -25.91 2.30
C LEU A 322 3.51 -26.16 3.17
N LYS A 323 3.88 -27.44 3.34
CA LYS A 323 4.93 -27.87 4.27
C LYS A 323 6.33 -27.36 3.91
N SER A 324 6.61 -27.12 2.63
CA SER A 324 7.90 -26.57 2.19
C SER A 324 8.09 -25.11 2.61
N GLU A 325 6.99 -24.40 2.84
CA GLU A 325 7.00 -22.97 3.13
C GLU A 325 7.15 -22.70 4.64
N PRO A 326 7.72 -21.55 5.02
CA PRO A 326 7.94 -21.24 6.42
C PRO A 326 6.63 -21.02 7.17
N LEU A 327 6.61 -21.49 8.42
CA LEU A 327 5.64 -21.08 9.43
C LEU A 327 5.99 -19.63 9.81
N SER A 328 4.99 -18.86 10.26
CA SER A 328 5.20 -17.46 10.63
C SER A 328 4.30 -17.04 11.78
N LEU A 329 4.73 -16.04 12.54
CA LEU A 329 3.87 -15.38 13.51
C LEU A 329 4.17 -13.88 13.61
N SER A 330 3.15 -13.13 13.97
CA SER A 330 3.21 -11.74 14.37
C SER A 330 2.57 -11.58 15.76
N ILE A 331 2.96 -10.53 16.49
CA ILE A 331 2.36 -10.13 17.76
C ILE A 331 1.58 -8.83 17.57
N LEU A 332 0.29 -8.88 17.87
CA LEU A 332 -0.54 -7.69 18.04
C LEU A 332 -0.44 -7.23 19.50
N ASP A 333 0.26 -6.11 19.73
CA ASP A 333 0.38 -5.49 21.05
C ASP A 333 -0.43 -4.19 21.18
N ASN A 334 -0.47 -3.40 20.12
CA ASN A 334 -1.24 -2.16 20.05
C ASN A 334 -2.37 -2.28 19.02
N PRO A 335 -3.64 -2.39 19.43
CA PRO A 335 -4.78 -2.48 18.50
C PRO A 335 -5.27 -1.13 17.98
N THR A 336 -4.71 -0.02 18.47
CA THR A 336 -5.15 1.35 18.12
C THR A 336 -4.19 2.09 17.18
N ASP A 337 -3.04 1.47 16.88
CA ASP A 337 -2.02 2.02 15.99
C ASP A 337 -1.24 0.84 15.39
N GLU A 338 -1.45 0.58 14.11
CA GLU A 338 -0.77 -0.50 13.38
C GLU A 338 0.75 -0.33 13.43
N TYR A 339 1.24 0.88 13.18
CA TYR A 339 2.67 1.19 13.13
C TYR A 339 3.34 1.00 14.49
N ALA A 340 2.64 1.26 15.60
CA ALA A 340 3.18 1.05 16.94
C ALA A 340 3.59 -0.41 17.20
N ASN A 341 3.05 -1.39 16.47
CA ASN A 341 3.45 -2.79 16.55
C ASN A 341 4.83 -3.09 15.93
N SER A 342 5.47 -2.11 15.27
CA SER A 342 6.86 -2.22 14.80
C SER A 342 7.88 -2.26 15.95
N LYS A 343 7.44 -1.96 17.18
CA LYS A 343 8.24 -2.02 18.40
C LYS A 343 8.35 -3.43 19.00
N VAL A 344 7.65 -4.42 18.44
CA VAL A 344 7.82 -5.82 18.81
C VAL A 344 9.16 -6.29 18.26
N ASP A 345 10.08 -6.66 19.14
CA ASP A 345 11.44 -7.07 18.80
C ASP A 345 11.67 -8.56 19.14
N PHE A 346 12.04 -9.32 18.11
CA PHE A 346 12.37 -10.74 18.18
C PHE A 346 13.87 -11.03 18.28
N SER A 347 14.73 -10.00 18.38
CA SER A 347 16.20 -10.13 18.35
C SER A 347 16.79 -10.97 19.48
N LYS A 348 16.07 -11.08 20.61
CA LYS A 348 16.40 -11.94 21.75
C LYS A 348 15.46 -13.14 21.89
N ALA A 349 14.51 -13.30 20.98
CA ALA A 349 13.50 -14.33 21.09
C ALA A 349 14.12 -15.73 20.91
N SER A 350 13.64 -16.68 21.70
CA SER A 350 13.97 -18.09 21.55
C SER A 350 12.72 -18.89 21.20
N LEU A 351 12.82 -19.74 20.18
CA LEU A 351 11.70 -20.52 19.67
C LEU A 351 11.87 -22.02 19.97
N VAL A 352 10.83 -22.65 20.51
CA VAL A 352 10.77 -24.09 20.74
C VAL A 352 9.47 -24.63 20.17
N VAL A 353 9.56 -25.67 19.35
CA VAL A 353 8.40 -26.41 18.82
C VAL A 353 8.45 -27.82 19.39
N THR A 354 7.37 -28.27 20.03
CA THR A 354 7.28 -29.56 20.69
C THR A 354 6.07 -30.34 20.21
N ARG A 355 6.28 -31.60 19.85
CA ARG A 355 5.17 -32.53 19.60
C ARG A 355 4.45 -32.82 20.90
N ARG A 356 3.13 -32.59 20.94
CA ARG A 356 2.34 -32.77 22.16
C ARG A 356 2.16 -34.23 22.56
N ASP A 357 2.13 -35.14 21.59
CA ASP A 357 1.87 -36.57 21.78
C ASP A 357 3.01 -37.32 22.50
N ASN A 358 4.26 -36.92 22.26
CA ASN A 358 5.44 -37.60 22.80
C ASN A 358 6.47 -36.68 23.45
N GLY A 359 6.21 -35.37 23.51
CA GLY A 359 7.12 -34.37 24.08
C GLY A 359 8.39 -34.12 23.27
N GLN A 360 8.49 -34.65 22.04
CA GLN A 360 9.68 -34.52 21.21
C GLN A 360 9.82 -33.06 20.72
N ILE A 361 10.93 -32.43 21.11
CA ILE A 361 11.33 -31.13 20.57
C ILE A 361 11.73 -31.30 19.10
N GLN A 362 11.13 -30.50 18.24
CA GLN A 362 11.37 -30.53 16.80
C GLN A 362 12.61 -29.72 16.43
N ASN A 363 13.32 -30.19 15.41
CA ASN A 363 14.39 -29.42 14.80
C ASN A 363 13.79 -28.28 13.96
N ILE A 364 14.14 -27.04 14.30
CA ILE A 364 13.72 -25.83 13.59
C ILE A 364 14.87 -25.27 12.77
N GLN A 365 14.57 -24.67 11.62
CA GLN A 365 15.58 -24.14 10.69
C GLN A 365 15.12 -22.80 10.11
N ASN A 366 16.05 -22.11 9.45
CA ASN A 366 15.82 -20.87 8.69
C ASN A 366 15.05 -19.81 9.49
N ILE A 367 15.39 -19.64 10.76
CA ILE A 367 14.76 -18.64 11.62
C ILE A 367 15.12 -17.26 11.10
N GLN A 368 14.11 -16.46 10.78
CA GLN A 368 14.27 -15.07 10.36
C GLN A 368 13.21 -14.23 11.07
N TYR A 369 13.50 -12.95 11.26
CA TYR A 369 12.54 -11.98 11.77
C TYR A 369 12.79 -10.62 11.15
N ASP A 370 11.73 -9.83 11.07
CA ASP A 370 11.78 -8.48 10.53
C ASP A 370 10.63 -7.63 11.08
N ASN A 371 10.77 -6.32 10.92
CA ASN A 371 9.73 -5.32 11.22
C ASN A 371 9.37 -4.52 9.96
N ILE A 372 9.49 -5.13 8.78
CA ILE A 372 9.12 -4.49 7.51
C ILE A 372 7.62 -4.22 7.55
N TYR A 373 7.21 -3.05 7.04
CA TYR A 373 5.82 -2.59 7.10
C TYR A 373 4.93 -3.28 6.04
N THR A 374 4.67 -4.57 6.19
CA THR A 374 3.71 -5.32 5.36
C THR A 374 2.77 -6.09 6.29
N GLY A 375 1.48 -5.85 6.15
CA GLY A 375 0.49 -6.19 7.17
C GLY A 375 0.92 -5.68 8.55
N LEU A 376 0.73 -6.52 9.57
CA LEU A 376 1.25 -6.20 10.90
C LEU A 376 2.80 -6.08 10.87
N PRO A 377 3.41 -4.97 11.32
CA PRO A 377 4.81 -4.65 11.08
C PRO A 377 5.79 -5.35 12.04
N ASN A 378 5.59 -6.64 12.28
CA ASN A 378 6.53 -7.53 12.94
C ASN A 378 6.28 -8.97 12.47
N ASN A 379 7.35 -9.74 12.30
CA ASN A 379 7.30 -11.11 11.80
C ASN A 379 8.44 -11.93 12.40
N LEU A 380 8.13 -13.16 12.81
CA LEU A 380 9.08 -14.21 13.11
C LEU A 380 8.68 -15.44 12.30
N GLN A 381 9.61 -15.97 11.50
CA GLN A 381 9.37 -17.08 10.59
C GLN A 381 10.43 -18.16 10.74
N PHE A 382 10.04 -19.41 10.47
CA PHE A 382 10.89 -20.58 10.67
C PHE A 382 10.33 -21.81 9.93
N ASN A 383 11.19 -22.79 9.62
CA ASN A 383 10.79 -24.07 9.05
C ASN A 383 10.87 -25.19 10.08
N VAL A 384 10.00 -26.18 9.94
CA VAL A 384 10.02 -27.43 10.71
C VAL A 384 9.96 -28.60 9.71
N PRO A 385 11.11 -29.14 9.25
CA PRO A 385 11.13 -30.13 8.16
C PRO A 385 10.37 -31.43 8.48
N THR A 386 10.29 -31.78 9.77
CA THR A 386 9.71 -33.03 10.28
C THR A 386 8.22 -32.93 10.61
N LEU A 387 7.50 -31.90 10.12
CA LEU A 387 6.06 -31.80 10.37
C LEU A 387 5.29 -32.99 9.79
N GLU A 388 4.35 -33.49 10.58
CA GLU A 388 3.39 -34.53 10.20
C GLU A 388 1.98 -33.96 10.29
N HIS A 389 1.10 -34.41 9.38
CA HIS A 389 -0.32 -34.07 9.48
C HIS A 389 -0.94 -34.79 10.69
N HIS A 390 -2.04 -34.24 11.21
CA HIS A 390 -2.79 -34.78 12.35
C HIS A 390 -2.03 -34.84 13.69
N VAL A 391 -0.81 -34.30 13.76
CA VAL A 391 -0.02 -34.15 14.99
C VAL A 391 -0.18 -32.73 15.53
N ILE A 392 -0.38 -32.60 16.85
CA ILE A 392 -0.41 -31.30 17.52
C ILE A 392 1.00 -30.88 17.90
N TYR A 393 1.37 -29.66 17.50
CA TYR A 393 2.62 -29.01 17.85
C TYR A 393 2.36 -27.81 18.77
N ASP A 394 3.02 -27.79 19.92
CA ASP A 394 3.08 -26.66 20.83
C ASP A 394 4.28 -25.78 20.46
N VAL A 395 4.04 -24.49 20.26
CA VAL A 395 5.06 -23.51 19.95
C VAL A 395 5.20 -22.53 21.10
N LYS A 396 6.41 -22.44 21.66
CA LYS A 396 6.78 -21.44 22.67
C LYS A 396 7.77 -20.45 22.07
N VAL A 397 7.43 -19.18 22.12
CA VAL A 397 8.31 -18.05 21.78
C VAL A 397 8.60 -17.33 23.09
N SER A 398 9.84 -17.37 23.55
CA SER A 398 10.23 -16.70 24.80
C SER A 398 11.09 -15.48 24.49
N ASN A 399 11.16 -14.53 25.43
CA ASN A 399 12.02 -13.35 25.34
C ASN A 399 11.69 -12.38 24.19
N VAL A 400 10.40 -12.19 23.87
CA VAL A 400 9.95 -11.15 22.93
C VAL A 400 9.98 -9.81 23.65
N ILE A 401 10.64 -8.81 23.09
CA ILE A 401 10.77 -7.48 23.69
C ILE A 401 9.67 -6.57 23.12
N ILE A 402 8.94 -5.87 23.98
CA ILE A 402 7.93 -4.89 23.61
C ILE A 402 8.09 -3.65 24.49
N GLY A 403 8.72 -2.61 23.95
CA GLY A 403 9.20 -1.49 24.77
C GLY A 403 10.20 -2.01 25.81
N ASP A 404 9.96 -1.73 27.09
CA ASP A 404 10.82 -2.21 28.19
C ASP A 404 10.39 -3.58 28.76
N ALA A 405 9.30 -4.15 28.26
CA ALA A 405 8.77 -5.42 28.74
C ALA A 405 9.33 -6.61 27.94
N VAL A 406 9.66 -7.68 28.65
CA VAL A 406 9.96 -8.99 28.04
C VAL A 406 8.77 -9.91 28.26
N LYS A 407 8.24 -10.49 27.19
CA LYS A 407 7.05 -11.36 27.21
C LYS A 407 7.32 -12.69 26.52
N ASP A 408 6.66 -13.72 27.05
CA ASP A 408 6.60 -15.05 26.45
C ASP A 408 5.22 -15.24 25.81
N TYR A 409 5.20 -15.97 24.70
CA TYR A 409 4.00 -16.32 23.96
C TYR A 409 3.97 -17.82 23.66
N THR A 410 2.77 -18.39 23.68
CA THR A 410 2.55 -19.78 23.30
C THR A 410 1.34 -19.89 22.40
N TYR A 411 1.43 -20.78 21.41
CA TYR A 411 0.28 -21.22 20.62
C TYR A 411 0.47 -22.68 20.22
N TRP A 412 -0.55 -23.27 19.61
CA TRP A 412 -0.45 -24.60 19.04
C TRP A 412 -1.07 -24.65 17.66
N PHE A 413 -0.69 -25.66 16.89
CA PHE A 413 -1.32 -25.95 15.62
C PHE A 413 -1.32 -27.46 15.32
N ARG A 414 -2.21 -27.86 14.41
CA ARG A 414 -2.28 -29.19 13.81
C ARG A 414 -2.77 -29.03 12.38
N ILE A 415 -2.08 -29.66 11.43
CA ILE A 415 -2.56 -29.69 10.04
C ILE A 415 -3.62 -30.78 9.93
N VAL A 416 -4.80 -30.43 9.42
CA VAL A 416 -5.97 -31.33 9.27
C VAL A 416 -6.42 -31.39 7.82
N ASP A 417 -7.11 -32.45 7.42
CA ASP A 417 -7.63 -32.65 6.07
C ASP A 417 -8.69 -31.60 5.63
#